data_AF-A0A971FGF3-F1
#
_entry.id   AF-A0A971FGF3-F1
#
_cell.length_a   1.000
_cell.length_b   1.000
_cell.length_c   1.000
_cell.angle_alpha   90.00
_cell.angle_beta   90.00
_cell.angle_gamma   90.00
#
_symmetry.space_group_name_H-M   'P 1'
#
loop_
_entity.id
_entity.type
_entity.pdbx_description
1 polymer ?
#
loop_
_entity_poly.entity_id
_entity_poly.type
_entity_poly.pdbx_seq_one_letter_code
_entity_poly.pdbx_strand_id
1 'polypeptide(L)'
;MFKRKKMMRIGARLDGETRYSGREIPETHDEKLKQYESALLLQRRGAARAARAPEISDTQFDAFMQGIREGVAEPAPRFAGLWTVASVATVTLIVIISLLAFFTGGPDPVRATEVESASTELQGVTVNYYDNPQGVSTVKVNMPENDLW
;
A
#
# COMPACT_ATOMS: atom_id res chain seq x y z
N MET A 1 2.63 7.25 20.76
CA MET A 1 3.96 7.61 21.35
C MET A 1 4.77 6.39 21.81
N PHE A 2 4.17 5.41 22.52
CA PHE A 2 4.87 4.22 23.04
C PHE A 2 5.57 3.34 21.99
N LYS A 3 4.96 3.11 20.81
CA LYS A 3 5.57 2.29 19.74
C LYS A 3 6.87 2.89 19.19
N ARG A 4 6.91 4.21 19.00
CA ARG A 4 8.11 4.93 18.52
C ARG A 4 9.27 4.81 19.51
N LYS A 5 8.99 4.89 20.81
CA LYS A 5 9.99 4.68 21.87
C LYS A 5 10.53 3.24 21.85
N LYS A 6 9.67 2.24 21.62
CA LYS A 6 10.10 0.83 21.49
C LYS A 6 10.99 0.61 20.26
N MET A 7 10.60 1.16 19.10
CA MET A 7 11.43 1.11 17.89
C MET A 7 12.80 1.77 18.09
N MET A 8 12.84 2.95 18.72
CA MET A 8 14.10 3.64 19.05
C MET A 8 15.00 2.79 19.96
N ARG A 9 14.45 2.10 20.95
CA ARG A 9 15.20 1.18 21.83
C ARG A 9 15.78 0.00 21.06
N ILE A 10 15.01 -0.58 20.13
CA ILE A 10 15.47 -1.68 19.27
C ILE A 10 16.66 -1.21 18.42
N GLY A 11 16.57 -0.05 17.79
CA GLY A 11 17.68 0.56 17.03
C GLY A 11 18.92 0.77 17.91
N ALA A 12 18.76 1.49 19.02
CA ALA A 12 19.85 1.77 19.96
C ALA A 12 20.56 0.50 20.46
N ARG A 13 19.81 -0.57 20.77
CA ARG A 13 20.39 -1.86 21.16
C ARG A 13 21.21 -2.46 20.02
N LEU A 14 20.66 -2.50 18.81
CA LEU A 14 21.37 -3.06 17.66
C LEU A 14 22.66 -2.27 17.35
N ASP A 15 22.68 -0.97 17.65
CA ASP A 15 23.86 -0.08 17.51
C ASP A 15 24.85 -0.15 18.68
N GLY A 16 24.56 -0.95 19.72
CA GLY A 16 25.39 -1.00 20.92
C GLY A 16 25.31 0.26 21.79
N GLU A 17 24.32 1.12 21.57
CA GLU A 17 24.15 2.37 22.31
C GLU A 17 23.55 2.10 23.69
N THR A 18 24.32 2.39 24.73
CA THR A 18 23.92 2.15 26.14
C THR A 18 22.94 3.19 26.69
N ARG A 19 22.91 4.39 26.09
CA ARG A 19 22.07 5.52 26.55
C ARG A 19 20.57 5.28 26.40
N TYR A 20 20.17 4.58 25.33
CA TYR A 20 18.76 4.40 25.01
C TYR A 20 18.30 2.94 24.98
N SER A 21 19.21 1.95 25.05
CA SER A 21 18.85 0.52 24.99
C SER A 21 17.99 0.05 26.17
N GLY A 22 18.09 0.69 27.34
CA GLY A 22 17.31 0.32 28.53
C GLY A 22 17.71 -1.05 29.09
N ARG A 23 17.44 -1.31 30.38
CA ARG A 23 17.95 -2.50 31.08
C ARG A 23 17.15 -3.80 30.84
N GLU A 24 16.00 -3.75 30.18
CA GLU A 24 15.18 -4.93 29.89
C GLU A 24 14.26 -4.63 28.71
N ILE A 25 14.23 -5.53 27.72
CA ILE A 25 13.23 -5.52 26.65
C ILE A 25 12.19 -6.56 27.05
N PRO A 26 10.94 -6.17 27.36
CA PRO A 26 9.88 -7.16 27.51
C PRO A 26 9.75 -7.90 26.18
N GLU A 27 9.79 -9.23 26.22
CA GLU A 27 9.65 -10.08 25.04
C GLU A 27 8.57 -9.53 24.12
N THR A 28 8.99 -9.12 22.92
CA THR A 28 8.12 -8.33 22.07
C THR A 28 7.11 -9.25 21.40
N HIS A 29 5.97 -9.48 22.07
CA HIS A 29 4.83 -10.22 21.54
C HIS A 29 4.12 -9.48 20.38
N ASP A 30 4.58 -8.27 20.02
CA ASP A 30 4.06 -7.47 18.92
C ASP A 30 4.81 -7.81 17.62
N GLU A 31 4.13 -8.47 16.68
CA GLU A 31 4.67 -8.86 15.37
C GLU A 31 5.25 -7.69 14.59
N LYS A 32 4.71 -6.47 14.72
CA LYS A 32 5.21 -5.29 14.00
C LYS A 32 6.60 -4.87 14.46
N LEU A 33 6.90 -5.07 15.74
CA LEU A 33 8.23 -4.77 16.28
C LEU A 33 9.26 -5.84 15.89
N LYS A 34 8.84 -7.12 15.77
CA LYS A 34 9.68 -8.18 15.20
C LYS A 34 10.00 -7.92 13.73
N GLN A 35 9.02 -7.49 12.94
CA GLN A 35 9.24 -7.08 11.54
C GLN A 35 10.17 -5.87 11.43
N TYR A 36 10.03 -4.88 12.31
CA TYR A 36 10.92 -3.73 12.34
C TYR A 36 12.37 -4.12 12.68
N GLU A 37 12.57 -4.98 13.67
CA GLU A 37 13.88 -5.51 14.04
C GLU A 37 14.52 -6.30 12.89
N SER A 38 13.77 -7.18 12.23
CA SER A 38 14.28 -7.95 11.09
C SER A 38 14.65 -7.08 9.90
N ALA A 39 13.86 -6.04 9.61
CA ALA A 39 14.17 -5.05 8.58
C ALA A 39 15.48 -4.31 8.88
N LEU A 40 15.68 -3.87 10.14
CA LEU A 40 16.93 -3.23 10.57
C LEU A 40 18.13 -4.17 10.43
N LEU A 41 17.99 -5.43 10.82
CA LEU A 41 19.06 -6.43 10.68
C LEU A 41 19.40 -6.69 9.21
N LEU A 42 18.40 -6.75 8.33
CA LEU A 42 18.61 -6.92 6.89
C LEU A 42 19.38 -5.73 6.30
N GLN A 43 18.98 -4.51 6.65
CA GLN A 43 19.66 -3.29 6.20
C GLN A 43 21.12 -3.25 6.66
N ARG A 44 21.39 -3.62 7.92
CA ARG A 44 22.75 -3.69 8.48
C ARG A 44 23.60 -4.76 7.80
N ARG A 45 23.04 -5.93 7.53
CA ARG A 45 23.73 -6.98 6.76
C ARG A 45 24.02 -6.53 5.33
N GLY A 46 23.10 -5.79 4.71
CA GLY A 46 23.31 -5.15 3.42
C GLY A 46 24.46 -4.14 3.46
N ALA A 47 24.46 -3.25 4.46
CA ALA A 47 25.52 -2.26 4.66
C ALA A 47 26.88 -2.90 5.00
N ALA A 48 26.91 -3.98 5.77
CA ALA A 48 28.13 -4.71 6.09
C ALA A 48 28.68 -5.51 4.88
N ARG A 49 27.82 -5.87 3.93
CA ARG A 49 28.20 -6.54 2.67
C ARG A 49 28.58 -5.56 1.57
N ALA A 50 28.07 -4.32 1.62
CA ALA A 50 28.61 -3.24 0.80
C ALA A 50 30.08 -3.11 1.17
N ALA A 51 30.95 -3.29 0.18
CA ALA A 51 32.39 -3.40 0.34
C ALA A 51 32.90 -2.40 1.38
N ARG A 52 33.76 -2.86 2.32
CA ARG A 52 34.53 -1.94 3.17
C ARG A 52 35.06 -0.84 2.25
N ALA A 53 34.74 0.41 2.60
CA ALA A 53 35.28 1.54 1.87
C ALA A 53 36.80 1.32 1.75
N PRO A 54 37.39 1.39 0.55
CA PRO A 54 38.82 1.24 0.40
C PRO A 54 39.51 2.19 1.38
N GLU A 55 40.41 1.67 2.20
CA GLU A 55 41.19 2.49 3.12
C GLU A 55 42.05 3.43 2.28
N ILE A 56 41.81 4.73 2.43
CA ILE A 56 42.58 5.77 1.77
C ILE A 56 43.88 5.90 2.56
N SER A 57 44.99 5.49 1.97
CA SER A 57 46.30 5.73 2.57
C SER A 57 46.66 7.22 2.48
N ASP A 58 47.59 7.68 3.33
CA ASP A 58 48.05 9.07 3.34
C ASP A 58 48.54 9.54 1.95
N THR A 59 49.13 8.64 1.17
CA THR A 59 49.57 8.91 -0.21
C THR A 59 48.44 9.10 -1.22
N GLN A 60 47.24 8.59 -0.92
CA GLN A 60 46.03 8.70 -1.74
C GLN A 60 45.10 9.82 -1.26
N PHE A 61 45.36 10.36 -0.06
CA PHE A 61 44.51 11.33 0.60
C PHE A 61 44.39 12.64 -0.20
N ASP A 62 45.50 13.14 -0.76
CA ASP A 62 45.49 14.37 -1.55
C ASP A 62 44.67 14.22 -2.84
N ALA A 63 44.85 13.11 -3.56
CA ALA A 63 44.08 12.79 -4.76
C ALA A 63 42.59 12.60 -4.45
N PHE A 64 42.27 11.97 -3.31
CA PHE A 64 40.90 11.84 -2.82
C PHE A 64 40.25 13.19 -2.50
N MET A 65 40.97 14.05 -1.76
CA MET A 65 40.51 15.40 -1.40
C MET A 65 40.38 16.31 -2.62
N GLN A 66 41.18 16.09 -3.65
CA GLN A 66 41.04 16.76 -4.94
C GLN A 66 39.75 16.31 -5.65
N GLY A 67 39.48 15.00 -5.72
CA GLY A 67 38.25 14.47 -6.30
C GLY A 67 36.98 14.96 -5.58
N ILE A 68 37.00 15.10 -4.25
CA ILE A 68 35.89 15.73 -3.50
C ILE A 68 35.73 17.19 -3.90
N ARG A 69 36.83 17.97 -3.98
CA ARG A 69 36.76 19.39 -4.36
C ARG A 69 36.21 19.58 -5.76
N GLU A 70 36.60 18.74 -6.70
CA GLU A 70 36.10 18.72 -8.07
C GLU A 70 34.62 18.33 -8.12
N GLY A 71 34.21 17.28 -7.38
CA GLY A 71 32.80 16.85 -7.31
C GLY A 71 31.87 17.78 -6.51
N VAL A 72 32.43 18.65 -5.65
CA VAL A 72 31.67 19.74 -5.02
C VAL A 72 31.55 20.94 -5.96
N ALA A 73 32.55 21.17 -6.81
CA ALA A 73 32.52 22.22 -7.83
C ALA A 73 31.55 21.89 -8.98
N GLU A 74 31.39 20.62 -9.33
CA GLU A 74 30.38 20.14 -10.28
C GLU A 74 29.23 19.43 -9.53
N PRO A 75 28.12 20.12 -9.20
CA PRO A 75 26.98 19.45 -8.56
C PRO A 75 26.49 18.32 -9.47
N ALA A 76 26.38 17.12 -8.90
CA ALA A 76 25.95 15.91 -9.61
C ALA A 76 24.73 16.21 -10.51
N PRO A 77 24.70 15.70 -11.76
CA PRO A 77 23.59 15.95 -12.67
C PRO A 77 22.30 15.51 -12.00
N ARG A 78 21.44 16.49 -11.72
CA ARG A 78 20.14 16.25 -11.12
C ARG A 78 19.28 15.55 -12.16
N PHE A 79 19.28 14.22 -12.16
CA PHE A 79 18.30 13.40 -12.90
C PHE A 79 16.86 13.55 -12.37
N ALA A 80 16.56 14.63 -11.64
CA ALA A 80 15.26 14.95 -11.09
C ALA A 80 14.19 14.97 -12.19
N GLY A 81 14.49 15.44 -13.40
CA GLY A 81 13.53 15.48 -14.51
C GLY A 81 12.96 14.10 -14.89
N LEU A 82 13.83 13.12 -15.10
CA LEU A 82 13.44 11.76 -15.51
C LEU A 82 12.61 11.04 -14.42
N TRP A 83 13.04 11.16 -13.15
CA TRP A 83 12.32 10.56 -12.02
C TRP A 83 10.98 11.24 -11.74
N THR A 84 10.90 12.56 -11.97
CA THR A 84 9.63 13.30 -11.82
C THR A 84 8.65 12.89 -12.91
N VAL A 85 9.10 12.78 -14.17
CA VAL A 85 8.25 12.32 -15.29
C VAL A 85 7.78 10.88 -15.06
N ALA A 86 8.66 9.98 -14.61
CA ALA A 86 8.28 8.61 -14.29
C ALA A 86 7.23 8.54 -13.15
N SER A 87 7.37 9.41 -12.13
CA SER A 87 6.42 9.48 -11.02
C SER A 87 5.05 9.99 -11.49
N VAL A 88 5.02 11.06 -12.29
CA VAL A 88 3.78 11.63 -12.83
C VAL A 88 3.06 10.63 -13.75
N ALA A 89 3.80 9.92 -14.60
CA ALA A 89 3.23 8.89 -15.47
C ALA A 89 2.57 7.77 -14.66
N THR A 90 3.24 7.29 -13.60
CA THR A 90 2.70 6.25 -12.71
C THR A 90 1.42 6.70 -12.01
N VAL A 91 1.39 7.92 -11.46
CA VAL A 91 0.20 8.47 -10.79
C VAL A 91 -0.96 8.60 -11.79
N THR A 92 -0.69 9.10 -12.99
CA THR A 92 -1.70 9.25 -14.04
C THR A 92 -2.29 7.90 -14.46
N LEU A 93 -1.44 6.88 -14.62
CA LEU A 93 -1.87 5.52 -14.95
C LEU A 93 -2.79 4.93 -13.87
N ILE A 94 -2.44 5.10 -12.59
CA ILE A 94 -3.27 4.64 -11.47
C ILE A 94 -4.65 5.30 -11.51
N VAL A 95 -4.70 6.62 -11.72
CA VAL A 95 -5.98 7.36 -11.81
C VAL A 95 -6.85 6.85 -12.96
N ILE A 96 -6.25 6.62 -14.13
CA ILE A 96 -6.97 6.07 -15.30
C ILE A 96 -7.52 4.68 -15.00
N ILE A 97 -6.70 3.78 -14.42
CA ILE A 97 -7.13 2.42 -14.07
C ILE A 97 -8.25 2.45 -13.04
N SER A 98 -8.16 3.32 -12.02
CA SER A 98 -9.21 3.47 -11.00
C SER A 98 -10.53 3.97 -11.61
N LEU A 99 -10.46 4.96 -12.51
CA LEU A 99 -11.65 5.43 -13.25
C LEU A 99 -12.24 4.30 -14.09
N LEU A 100 -11.41 3.56 -14.81
CA LEU A 100 -11.87 2.46 -15.64
C LEU A 100 -12.55 1.38 -14.80
N ALA A 101 -11.91 0.94 -13.71
CA ALA A 101 -12.48 -0.04 -12.80
C ALA A 101 -13.81 0.42 -12.18
N PHE A 102 -13.95 1.71 -11.87
CA PHE A 102 -15.20 2.26 -11.36
C PHE A 102 -16.32 2.25 -12.41
N PHE A 103 -16.02 2.61 -13.66
CA PHE A 103 -17.03 2.66 -14.72
C PHE A 103 -17.35 1.29 -15.34
N THR A 104 -16.40 0.35 -15.34
CA THR A 104 -16.59 -0.99 -15.93
C THR A 104 -16.98 -2.05 -14.91
N GLY A 105 -16.70 -1.81 -13.62
CA GLY A 105 -17.11 -2.69 -12.52
C GLY A 105 -18.57 -2.48 -12.14
N GLY A 106 -19.49 -2.71 -13.08
CA GLY A 106 -20.89 -2.90 -12.75
C GLY A 106 -21.07 -4.15 -11.87
N PRO A 107 -22.09 -4.21 -11.01
CA PRO A 107 -22.37 -5.41 -10.22
C PRO A 107 -22.49 -6.61 -11.16
N ASP A 108 -21.79 -7.70 -10.82
CA ASP A 108 -21.91 -8.95 -11.56
C ASP A 108 -23.39 -9.27 -11.76
N PRO A 109 -23.83 -9.59 -12.99
CA PRO A 109 -25.21 -10.00 -13.20
C PRO A 109 -25.42 -11.24 -12.35
N VAL A 110 -26.18 -11.10 -11.26
CA VAL A 110 -26.52 -12.19 -10.37
C VAL A 110 -27.35 -13.16 -11.20
N ARG A 111 -26.69 -14.18 -11.75
CA ARG A 111 -27.37 -15.29 -12.41
C ARG A 111 -28.03 -16.11 -11.32
N ALA A 112 -29.26 -15.74 -10.95
CA ALA A 112 -30.15 -16.62 -10.22
C ALA A 112 -30.31 -17.89 -11.07
N THR A 113 -29.55 -18.93 -10.75
CA THR A 113 -29.51 -20.18 -11.50
C THR A 113 -30.58 -21.16 -11.00
N GLU A 114 -31.17 -20.86 -9.83
CA GLU A 114 -32.38 -21.51 -9.35
C GLU A 114 -33.38 -20.41 -8.95
N VAL A 115 -34.54 -20.43 -9.62
CA VAL A 115 -35.70 -19.67 -9.17
C VAL A 115 -36.45 -20.60 -8.23
N GLU A 116 -36.22 -20.47 -6.93
CA GLU A 116 -37.06 -21.10 -5.93
C GLU A 116 -38.45 -20.44 -6.04
N SER A 117 -39.40 -21.15 -6.65
CA SER A 117 -40.74 -20.61 -6.89
C SER A 117 -41.52 -20.55 -5.59
N ALA A 118 -41.61 -19.36 -5.00
CA ALA A 118 -42.59 -19.07 -3.96
C ALA A 118 -43.87 -18.56 -4.63
N SER A 119 -44.96 -19.31 -4.54
CA SER A 119 -46.29 -18.83 -4.91
C SER A 119 -46.96 -18.22 -3.69
N THR A 120 -47.62 -17.08 -3.88
CA THR A 120 -48.45 -16.45 -2.86
C THR A 120 -49.64 -15.84 -3.58
N GLU A 121 -50.84 -16.19 -3.13
CA GLU A 121 -52.09 -15.69 -3.71
C GLU A 121 -52.35 -14.30 -3.15
N LEU A 122 -52.29 -13.29 -4.02
CA LEU A 122 -52.49 -11.89 -3.66
C LEU A 122 -53.72 -11.37 -4.39
N GLN A 123 -54.75 -10.96 -3.64
CA GLN A 123 -55.94 -10.33 -4.21
C GLN A 123 -55.69 -8.83 -4.46
N GLY A 124 -56.19 -8.30 -5.58
CA GLY A 124 -56.15 -6.86 -5.85
C GLY A 124 -54.80 -6.28 -6.30
N VAL A 125 -53.83 -7.12 -6.67
CA VAL A 125 -52.47 -6.69 -7.02
C VAL A 125 -52.30 -6.53 -8.53
N THR A 126 -51.59 -5.47 -8.93
CA THR A 126 -51.17 -5.29 -10.33
C THR A 126 -49.70 -5.65 -10.48
N VAL A 127 -49.42 -6.67 -11.29
CA VAL A 127 -48.05 -7.09 -11.64
C VAL A 127 -47.64 -6.40 -12.94
N ASN A 128 -46.55 -5.64 -12.89
CA ASN A 128 -45.94 -5.05 -14.07
C ASN A 128 -44.58 -5.70 -14.30
N TYR A 129 -44.24 -5.99 -15.54
CA TYR A 129 -42.89 -6.43 -15.91
C TYR A 129 -42.29 -5.44 -16.89
N TYR A 130 -40.98 -5.24 -16.80
CA TYR A 130 -40.23 -4.56 -17.84
C TYR A 130 -38.92 -5.28 -18.10
N ASP A 131 -38.62 -5.45 -19.38
CA ASP A 131 -37.38 -6.05 -19.84
C ASP A 131 -36.39 -4.93 -20.14
N ASN A 132 -35.19 -5.02 -19.57
CA ASN A 132 -34.13 -4.09 -19.93
C ASN A 132 -33.33 -4.62 -21.14
N PRO A 133 -32.64 -3.74 -21.89
CA PRO A 133 -31.77 -4.14 -23.00
C PRO A 133 -30.59 -5.06 -22.59
N GLN A 134 -30.38 -5.26 -21.30
CA GLN A 134 -29.32 -6.07 -20.71
C GLN A 134 -29.80 -7.50 -20.37
N GLY A 135 -31.03 -7.87 -20.78
CA GLY A 135 -31.59 -9.21 -20.60
C GLY A 135 -32.07 -9.53 -19.19
N VAL A 136 -32.28 -8.50 -18.35
CA VAL A 136 -32.86 -8.63 -17.01
C VAL A 136 -34.32 -8.18 -17.06
N SER A 137 -35.23 -9.12 -16.76
CA SER A 137 -36.65 -8.87 -16.57
C SER A 137 -36.90 -8.48 -15.12
N THR A 138 -37.34 -7.24 -14.88
CA THR A 138 -37.72 -6.81 -13.54
C THR A 138 -39.23 -6.92 -13.38
N VAL A 139 -39.66 -7.68 -12.37
CA VAL A 139 -41.07 -7.81 -12.00
C VAL A 139 -41.35 -6.86 -10.84
N LYS A 140 -42.25 -5.89 -11.05
CA LYS A 140 -42.72 -4.96 -10.03
C LYS A 140 -44.15 -5.30 -9.63
N VAL A 141 -44.33 -5.59 -8.36
CA VAL A 141 -45.62 -5.90 -7.76
C VAL A 141 -46.14 -4.65 -7.06
N ASN A 142 -47.27 -4.10 -7.50
CA ASN A 142 -47.92 -2.94 -6.87
C ASN A 142 -49.15 -3.41 -6.08
N MET A 143 -49.12 -3.24 -4.76
CA MET A 143 -50.25 -3.45 -3.86
C MET A 143 -50.90 -2.12 -3.48
N PRO A 144 -52.24 -2.04 -3.42
CA PRO A 144 -52.93 -0.90 -2.82
C PRO A 144 -52.66 -0.86 -1.30
N GLU A 145 -52.46 0.34 -0.77
CA GLU A 145 -51.96 0.63 0.59
C GLU A 145 -52.84 0.08 1.73
N ASN A 146 -54.04 -0.42 1.42
CA ASN A 146 -55.04 -0.90 2.38
C ASN A 146 -54.88 -2.39 2.80
N ASP A 147 -53.91 -3.12 2.25
CA ASP A 147 -53.77 -4.58 2.47
C ASP A 147 -52.44 -4.99 3.13
N LEU A 148 -51.73 -4.02 3.74
CA LEU A 148 -50.59 -4.29 4.62
C LEU A 148 -51.09 -4.43 6.07
N TRP A 149 -51.53 -5.63 6.44
CA TRP A 149 -51.85 -6.02 7.82
C TRP A 149 -51.05 -7.26 8.23
#